data_AF-A0A9P7B343-F1
#
_entry.id   AF-A0A9P7B343-F1
#
_cell.length_a   1.000
_cell.length_b   1.000
_cell.length_c   1.000
_cell.angle_alpha   90.00
_cell.angle_beta   90.00
_cell.angle_gamma   90.00
#
_symmetry.space_group_name_H-M   'P 1'
#
loop_
_entity.id
_entity.type
_entity.pdbx_description
1 polymer ?
#
loop_
_entity_poly.entity_id
_entity_poly.type
_entity_poly.pdbx_seq_one_letter_code
_entity_poly.pdbx_strand_id
1 'polypeptide(L)'
;MDFLNDDDQINLDLPETSAIDRNLFPKDITDPTVTSETEFDVDEFLMKNNFHYTQLDPLIRDMSNLSTVIMSDLLEQVSSNYDHYLEFFKTYTSEDNEIMLQVQEIKNKLDTFMNGFETLTKKDISSSKEAIVDTVEYLRKLDDISTQLVKHKKLANNVALSTELSKSLHSLCGIEQTDELLCVDLVQQLYELISTSENLLSSLEPINSPYIHHYYNEYQGIIQEFQVSLKILTDKCLQDPKAYPKLSQSLVALIK
;
A
#
# COMPACT_ATOMS: atom_id res chain seq x y z
N MET A 1 94.60 -4.25 72.94
CA MET A 1 93.95 -3.57 74.07
C MET A 1 92.50 -3.98 74.05
N ASP A 2 92.06 -4.52 75.17
CA ASP A 2 90.66 -4.82 75.48
C ASP A 2 89.75 -3.64 75.21
N PHE A 3 88.61 -3.92 74.59
CA PHE A 3 87.30 -3.54 75.14
C PHE A 3 86.33 -4.67 74.78
N LEU A 4 86.28 -5.69 75.65
CA LEU A 4 84.99 -6.33 75.96
C LEU A 4 84.07 -5.24 76.50
N ASN A 5 82.78 -5.29 76.18
CA ASN A 5 81.75 -5.35 77.20
C ASN A 5 80.39 -5.72 76.61
N ASP A 6 79.73 -6.57 77.39
CA ASP A 6 78.38 -7.08 77.28
C ASP A 6 77.30 -5.98 77.12
N ASP A 7 76.11 -6.45 76.74
CA ASP A 7 74.80 -5.80 76.94
C ASP A 7 74.37 -4.70 75.97
N ASP A 8 74.28 -5.04 74.68
CA ASP A 8 73.18 -4.55 73.85
C ASP A 8 72.47 -5.75 73.21
N GLN A 9 71.45 -6.27 73.90
CA GLN A 9 70.37 -6.98 73.22
C GLN A 9 69.80 -6.00 72.19
N ILE A 10 70.27 -6.09 70.95
CA ILE A 10 69.53 -5.57 69.80
C ILE A 10 68.27 -6.43 69.77
N ASN A 11 67.23 -5.95 70.43
CA ASN A 11 65.89 -6.49 70.32
C ASN A 11 65.41 -6.12 68.91
N LEU A 12 65.91 -6.88 67.93
CA LEU A 12 65.50 -6.80 66.56
C LEU A 12 64.16 -7.53 66.51
N ASP A 13 63.08 -6.80 66.83
CA ASP A 13 61.72 -7.26 66.56
C ASP A 13 61.63 -7.49 65.05
N LEU A 14 61.85 -8.76 64.65
CA LEU A 14 61.69 -9.19 63.28
C LEU A 14 60.23 -8.97 62.91
N PRO A 15 59.94 -8.32 61.77
CA PRO A 15 58.57 -8.09 61.36
C PRO A 15 57.81 -9.42 61.29
N GLU A 16 56.63 -9.49 61.91
CA GLU A 16 55.79 -10.68 61.89
C GLU A 16 55.49 -11.07 60.43
N THR A 17 55.87 -12.29 60.07
CA THR A 17 55.58 -12.87 58.74
C THR A 17 54.11 -13.19 58.64
N SER A 18 53.47 -12.84 57.53
CA SER A 18 52.04 -13.16 57.32
C SER A 18 51.84 -14.67 57.13
N ALA A 19 50.76 -15.24 57.68
CA ALA A 19 50.45 -16.67 57.51
C ALA A 19 50.10 -16.99 56.06
N ILE A 20 50.72 -18.03 55.48
CA ILE A 20 50.56 -18.42 54.07
C ILE A 20 49.17 -19.01 53.85
N ASP A 21 48.25 -18.21 53.33
CA ASP A 21 46.89 -18.61 52.98
C ASP A 21 46.50 -18.16 51.56
N ARG A 22 45.44 -18.75 50.99
CA ARG A 22 44.91 -18.39 49.65
C ARG A 22 44.58 -16.89 49.50
N ASN A 23 44.27 -16.20 50.60
CA ASN A 23 43.94 -14.78 50.63
C ASN A 23 45.16 -13.85 50.52
N LEU A 24 46.38 -14.40 50.62
CA LEU A 24 47.63 -13.62 50.50
C LEU A 24 47.93 -13.23 49.05
N PHE A 25 47.39 -14.00 48.10
CA PHE A 25 47.50 -13.70 46.68
C PHE A 25 46.47 -12.62 46.30
N PRO A 26 46.88 -11.55 45.61
CA PRO A 26 45.98 -10.46 45.27
C PRO A 26 44.81 -10.96 44.41
N LYS A 27 43.59 -10.51 44.76
CA LYS A 27 42.36 -10.77 43.97
C LYS A 27 42.42 -10.20 42.56
N ASP A 28 43.38 -9.31 42.30
CA ASP A 28 43.59 -8.64 41.02
C ASP A 28 44.04 -9.61 39.90
N ILE A 29 44.48 -10.82 40.24
CA ILE A 29 44.75 -11.90 39.25
C ILE A 29 43.43 -12.49 38.70
N THR A 30 42.31 -12.27 39.39
CA THR A 30 40.98 -12.78 39.01
C THR A 30 40.05 -11.74 38.39
N ASP A 31 40.47 -10.48 38.21
CA ASP A 31 39.67 -9.47 37.51
C ASP A 31 39.95 -9.51 35.99
N PRO A 32 39.00 -10.00 35.16
CA PRO A 32 39.22 -10.18 33.72
C PRO A 32 39.31 -8.87 32.92
N THR A 33 39.18 -7.72 33.59
CA THR A 33 39.25 -6.39 32.98
C THR A 33 40.63 -5.73 33.05
N VAL A 34 41.59 -6.34 33.76
CA VAL A 34 42.98 -5.86 33.78
C VAL A 34 43.80 -6.78 32.90
N THR A 35 43.84 -6.50 31.60
CA THR A 35 44.85 -7.03 30.67
C THR A 35 46.20 -6.39 30.99
N SER A 36 46.78 -6.72 32.13
CA SER A 36 48.18 -6.52 32.39
C SER A 36 48.83 -7.90 32.47
N GLU A 37 49.64 -8.21 31.46
CA GLU A 37 50.69 -9.24 31.48
C GLU A 37 51.78 -8.86 32.51
N THR A 38 51.38 -8.45 33.71
CA THR A 38 52.28 -8.27 34.83
C THR A 38 52.51 -9.65 35.40
N GLU A 39 53.57 -10.29 34.90
CA GLU A 39 54.17 -11.49 35.44
C GLU A 39 54.24 -11.37 36.97
N PHE A 40 53.81 -12.41 37.68
CA PHE A 40 53.78 -12.40 39.14
C PHE A 40 55.20 -12.18 39.67
N ASP A 41 55.47 -10.99 40.20
CA ASP A 41 56.78 -10.65 40.76
C ASP A 41 56.93 -11.33 42.13
N VAL A 42 57.69 -12.42 42.12
CA VAL A 42 57.99 -13.22 43.31
C VAL A 42 58.79 -12.39 44.31
N ASP A 43 59.70 -11.54 43.86
CA ASP A 43 60.58 -10.77 44.72
C ASP A 43 59.80 -9.67 45.44
N GLU A 44 58.90 -8.97 44.72
CA GLU A 44 57.99 -7.98 45.32
C GLU A 44 57.01 -8.64 46.32
N PHE A 45 56.50 -9.83 46.00
CA PHE A 45 55.60 -10.58 46.88
C PHE A 45 56.28 -11.05 48.17
N LEU A 46 57.51 -11.55 48.09
CA LEU A 46 58.30 -11.95 49.25
C LEU A 46 58.68 -10.75 50.12
N MET A 47 58.98 -9.60 49.51
CA MET A 47 59.27 -8.33 50.20
C MET A 47 58.07 -7.82 50.97
N LYS A 48 56.92 -7.74 50.30
CA LYS A 48 55.71 -7.16 50.86
C LYS A 48 55.16 -7.93 52.06
N ASN A 49 55.38 -9.24 52.09
CA ASN A 49 54.86 -10.13 53.13
C ASN A 49 55.93 -10.54 54.16
N ASN A 50 57.10 -9.89 54.14
CA ASN A 50 58.22 -10.08 55.06
C ASN A 50 58.82 -11.52 55.07
N PHE A 51 58.64 -12.30 54.00
CA PHE A 51 59.13 -13.69 53.91
C PHE A 51 60.66 -13.80 53.76
N HIS A 52 61.38 -12.68 53.63
CA HIS A 52 62.86 -12.65 53.62
C HIS A 52 63.51 -13.12 54.92
N TYR A 53 62.77 -13.13 56.01
CA TYR A 53 63.26 -13.55 57.32
C TYR A 53 62.90 -15.00 57.66
N THR A 54 62.20 -15.71 56.76
CA THR A 54 61.79 -17.10 56.96
C THR A 54 62.80 -18.06 56.33
N GLN A 55 63.04 -19.21 56.97
CA GLN A 55 63.81 -20.28 56.36
C GLN A 55 63.07 -20.79 55.11
N LEU A 56 63.82 -21.04 54.03
CA LEU A 56 63.27 -21.45 52.73
C LEU A 56 62.55 -22.82 52.82
N ASP A 57 63.06 -23.75 53.62
CA ASP A 57 62.50 -25.11 53.71
C ASP A 57 61.06 -25.13 54.29
N PRO A 58 60.74 -24.42 55.40
CA PRO A 58 59.37 -24.24 55.85
C PRO A 58 58.44 -23.56 54.83
N LEU A 59 58.92 -22.49 54.17
CA LEU A 59 58.14 -21.75 53.17
C LEU A 59 57.78 -22.63 51.97
N ILE A 60 58.75 -23.41 51.48
CA ILE A 60 58.55 -24.37 50.39
C ILE A 60 57.53 -25.44 50.80
N ARG A 61 57.62 -25.95 52.03
CA ARG A 61 56.68 -26.95 52.54
C ARG A 61 55.26 -26.39 52.62
N ASP A 62 55.11 -25.20 53.15
CA ASP A 62 53.79 -24.58 53.34
C ASP A 62 53.17 -24.16 51.99
N MET A 63 53.97 -23.68 51.03
CA MET A 63 53.53 -23.45 49.65
C MET A 63 53.17 -24.74 48.91
N SER A 64 53.94 -25.81 49.13
CA SER A 64 53.64 -27.12 48.53
C SER A 64 52.31 -27.67 49.06
N ASN A 65 52.08 -27.54 50.37
CA ASN A 65 50.83 -27.93 51.01
C ASN A 65 49.65 -27.11 50.47
N LEU A 66 49.79 -25.78 50.39
CA LEU A 66 48.77 -24.91 49.82
C LEU A 66 48.47 -25.24 48.36
N SER A 67 49.51 -25.52 47.56
CA SER A 67 49.37 -25.93 46.16
C SER A 67 48.56 -27.23 46.04
N THR A 68 48.85 -28.23 46.87
CA THR A 68 48.06 -29.47 46.89
C THR A 68 46.61 -29.26 47.28
N VAL A 69 46.34 -28.39 48.26
CA VAL A 69 44.97 -28.06 48.70
C VAL A 69 44.20 -27.31 47.62
N ILE A 70 44.84 -26.33 46.97
CA ILE A 70 44.21 -25.58 45.86
C ILE A 70 43.94 -26.51 44.67
N MET A 71 44.87 -27.41 44.33
CA MET A 71 44.63 -28.38 43.27
C MET A 71 43.47 -29.33 43.59
N SER A 72 43.36 -29.81 44.83
CA SER A 72 42.24 -30.67 45.23
C SER A 72 40.91 -29.92 45.19
N ASP A 73 40.87 -28.70 45.72
CA ASP A 73 39.65 -27.87 45.74
C ASP A 73 39.20 -27.51 44.32
N LEU A 74 40.15 -27.17 43.43
CA LEU A 74 39.83 -26.83 42.05
C LEU A 74 39.38 -28.06 41.27
N LEU A 75 39.98 -29.22 41.51
CA LEU A 75 39.56 -30.47 40.89
C LEU A 75 38.17 -30.89 41.39
N GLU A 76 37.86 -30.71 42.67
CA GLU A 76 36.53 -30.96 43.23
C GLU A 76 35.48 -29.99 42.68
N GLN A 77 35.82 -28.70 42.58
CA GLN A 77 34.92 -27.69 42.03
C GLN A 77 34.67 -27.88 40.53
N VAL A 78 35.70 -28.25 39.76
CA VAL A 78 35.55 -28.59 38.34
C VAL A 78 34.74 -29.88 38.23
N SER A 79 35.07 -30.91 38.98
CA SER A 79 34.35 -32.19 38.94
C SER A 79 32.87 -32.05 39.31
N SER A 80 32.51 -31.22 40.30
CA SER A 80 31.11 -31.08 40.71
C SER A 80 30.28 -30.26 39.72
N ASN A 81 30.90 -29.29 39.03
CA ASN A 81 30.20 -28.42 38.09
C ASN A 81 30.24 -28.93 36.64
N TYR A 82 31.19 -29.78 36.29
CA TYR A 82 31.37 -30.28 34.92
C TYR A 82 30.15 -31.07 34.43
N ASP A 83 29.53 -31.85 35.31
CA ASP A 83 28.30 -32.58 34.98
C ASP A 83 27.13 -31.63 34.66
N HIS A 84 27.00 -30.52 35.39
CA HIS A 84 26.01 -29.49 35.11
C HIS A 84 26.27 -28.77 33.78
N TYR A 85 27.53 -28.49 33.45
CA TYR A 85 27.88 -27.95 32.13
C TYR A 85 27.52 -28.95 31.01
N LEU A 86 27.82 -30.23 31.19
CA LEU A 86 27.47 -31.27 30.22
C LEU A 86 25.94 -31.41 30.05
N GLU A 87 25.17 -31.30 31.13
CA GLU A 87 23.70 -31.34 31.09
C GLU A 87 23.11 -30.13 30.35
N PHE A 88 23.68 -28.94 30.60
CA PHE A 88 23.34 -27.73 29.84
C PHE A 88 23.62 -27.90 28.34
N PHE A 89 24.80 -28.40 27.97
CA PHE A 89 25.13 -28.64 26.56
C PHE A 89 24.29 -29.76 25.93
N LYS A 90 23.89 -30.79 26.69
CA LYS A 90 22.98 -31.84 26.23
C LYS A 90 21.64 -31.27 25.77
N THR A 91 21.12 -30.24 26.41
CA THR A 91 19.87 -29.57 26.01
C THR A 91 19.91 -29.01 24.58
N TYR A 92 21.11 -28.65 24.09
CA TYR A 92 21.30 -28.09 22.75
C TYR A 92 21.88 -29.07 21.72
N THR A 93 22.48 -30.17 22.18
CA THR A 93 23.16 -31.17 21.33
C THR A 93 22.37 -32.48 21.16
N SER A 94 21.31 -32.69 21.94
CA SER A 94 20.42 -33.84 21.69
C SER A 94 19.68 -33.64 20.37
N GLU A 95 19.68 -34.68 19.53
CA GLU A 95 19.02 -34.71 18.21
C GLU A 95 17.50 -34.44 18.29
N ASP A 96 16.92 -34.54 19.49
CA ASP A 96 15.53 -34.24 19.82
C ASP A 96 15.35 -32.84 20.47
N ASN A 97 16.09 -31.83 20.02
CA ASN A 97 15.81 -30.45 20.43
C ASN A 97 14.51 -29.96 19.77
N GLU A 98 13.39 -30.30 20.39
CA GLU A 98 12.03 -29.99 19.94
C GLU A 98 11.85 -28.49 19.64
N ILE A 99 12.55 -27.62 20.38
CA ILE A 99 12.54 -26.17 20.17
C ILE A 99 13.17 -25.81 18.81
N MET A 100 14.28 -26.44 18.44
CA MET A 100 14.94 -26.22 17.15
C MET A 100 14.05 -26.68 15.98
N LEU A 101 13.40 -27.84 16.13
CA LEU A 101 12.42 -28.35 15.16
C LEU A 101 11.22 -27.42 15.01
N GLN A 102 10.64 -26.95 16.12
CA GLN A 102 9.54 -25.98 16.10
C GLN A 102 9.94 -24.65 15.45
N VAL A 103 11.14 -24.14 15.73
CA VAL A 103 11.67 -22.92 15.08
C VAL A 103 11.83 -23.13 13.58
N GLN A 104 12.32 -24.29 13.15
CA GLN A 104 12.46 -24.62 11.74
C GLN A 104 11.11 -24.77 11.04
N GLU A 105 10.12 -25.39 11.68
CA GLU A 105 8.74 -25.44 11.17
C GLU A 105 8.12 -24.05 11.05
N ILE A 106 8.28 -23.19 12.07
CA ILE A 106 7.78 -21.82 12.04
C ILE A 106 8.44 -21.04 10.91
N LYS A 107 9.76 -21.18 10.72
CA LYS A 107 10.48 -20.58 9.61
C LYS A 107 9.91 -21.02 8.26
N ASN A 108 9.71 -22.33 8.05
CA ASN A 108 9.13 -22.86 6.82
C ASN A 108 7.70 -22.35 6.58
N LYS A 109 6.88 -22.25 7.64
CA LYS A 109 5.53 -21.67 7.56
C LYS A 109 5.58 -20.19 7.20
N LEU A 110 6.53 -19.44 7.76
CA LEU A 110 6.73 -18.02 7.47
C LEU A 110 7.18 -17.81 6.01
N ASP A 111 8.11 -18.61 5.52
CA ASP A 111 8.59 -18.54 4.14
C ASP A 111 7.46 -18.89 3.16
N THR A 112 6.65 -19.90 3.47
CA THR A 112 5.47 -20.26 2.67
C THR A 112 4.44 -19.14 2.66
N PHE A 113 4.18 -18.53 3.82
CA PHE A 113 3.26 -17.40 3.94
C PHE A 113 3.77 -16.19 3.15
N MET A 114 5.07 -15.87 3.23
CA MET A 114 5.65 -14.74 2.52
C MET A 114 5.61 -14.94 1.00
N ASN A 115 5.92 -16.15 0.52
CA ASN A 115 5.79 -16.51 -0.90
C ASN A 115 4.32 -16.45 -1.37
N GLY A 116 3.38 -16.91 -0.54
CA GLY A 116 1.95 -16.80 -0.80
C GLY A 116 1.48 -15.34 -0.88
N PHE A 117 1.96 -14.50 0.05
CA PHE A 117 1.67 -13.07 0.06
C PHE A 117 2.26 -12.34 -1.15
N GLU A 118 3.48 -12.70 -1.57
CA GLU A 118 4.10 -12.17 -2.78
C GLU A 118 3.31 -12.56 -4.03
N THR A 119 2.88 -13.82 -4.13
CA THR A 119 2.04 -14.31 -5.24
C THR A 119 0.70 -13.57 -5.30
N LEU A 120 0.01 -13.45 -4.17
CA LEU A 120 -1.26 -12.74 -4.06
C LEU A 120 -1.11 -11.26 -4.47
N THR A 121 -0.04 -10.61 -4.00
CA THR A 121 0.18 -9.17 -4.22
C THR A 121 0.64 -8.87 -5.64
N LYS A 122 1.61 -9.62 -6.16
CA LYS A 122 2.21 -9.34 -7.47
C LYS A 122 1.39 -9.89 -8.63
N LYS A 123 0.76 -11.05 -8.46
CA LYS A 123 0.08 -11.75 -9.54
C LYS A 123 -1.44 -11.55 -9.48
N ASP A 124 -2.06 -11.95 -8.38
CA ASP A 124 -3.52 -12.04 -8.33
C ASP A 124 -4.16 -10.65 -8.24
N ILE A 125 -3.65 -9.77 -7.37
CA ILE A 125 -4.13 -8.39 -7.26
C ILE A 125 -3.88 -7.62 -8.56
N SER A 126 -2.70 -7.77 -9.17
CA SER A 126 -2.38 -7.07 -10.42
C SER A 126 -3.27 -7.53 -11.58
N SER A 127 -3.42 -8.85 -11.74
CA SER A 127 -4.29 -9.43 -12.79
C SER A 127 -5.75 -9.08 -12.58
N SER A 128 -6.23 -9.13 -11.33
CA SER A 128 -7.60 -8.71 -10.99
C SER A 128 -7.82 -7.22 -11.28
N LYS A 129 -6.85 -6.36 -10.93
CA LYS A 129 -6.91 -4.93 -11.23
C LYS A 129 -7.01 -4.68 -12.74
N GLU A 130 -6.21 -5.37 -13.55
CA GLU A 130 -6.27 -5.28 -15.01
C GLU A 130 -7.65 -5.69 -15.54
N ALA A 131 -8.15 -6.86 -15.12
CA ALA A 131 -9.48 -7.32 -15.51
C ALA A 131 -10.60 -6.35 -15.08
N ILE A 132 -10.48 -5.74 -13.90
CA ILE A 132 -11.43 -4.71 -13.42
C ILE A 132 -11.36 -3.47 -14.31
N VAL A 133 -10.16 -3.00 -14.66
CA VAL A 133 -9.97 -1.82 -15.54
C VAL A 133 -10.60 -2.08 -16.91
N ASP A 134 -10.32 -3.22 -17.52
CA ASP A 134 -10.88 -3.61 -18.80
C ASP A 134 -12.41 -3.70 -18.75
N THR A 135 -12.94 -4.28 -17.67
CA THR A 135 -14.38 -4.40 -17.45
C THR A 135 -15.02 -3.01 -17.30
N VAL A 136 -14.40 -2.11 -16.55
CA VAL A 136 -14.89 -0.73 -16.37
C VAL A 136 -14.85 0.05 -17.69
N GLU A 137 -13.78 -0.11 -18.48
CA GLU A 137 -13.69 0.52 -19.80
C GLU A 137 -14.76 -0.01 -20.76
N TYR A 138 -14.99 -1.33 -20.75
CA TYR A 138 -16.06 -1.96 -21.52
C TYR A 138 -17.43 -1.41 -21.12
N LEU A 139 -17.70 -1.31 -19.81
CA LEU A 139 -18.97 -0.75 -19.31
C LEU A 139 -19.15 0.71 -19.71
N ARG A 140 -18.09 1.52 -19.74
CA ARG A 140 -18.15 2.90 -20.24
C ARG A 140 -18.48 2.97 -21.72
N LYS A 141 -17.87 2.11 -22.55
CA LYS A 141 -18.20 2.01 -23.97
C LYS A 141 -19.65 1.58 -24.18
N LEU A 142 -20.13 0.65 -23.36
CA LEU A 142 -21.52 0.20 -23.40
C LEU A 142 -22.50 1.33 -23.04
N ASP A 143 -22.16 2.17 -22.07
CA ASP A 143 -22.97 3.32 -21.66
C ASP A 143 -23.03 4.41 -22.74
N ASP A 144 -21.91 4.66 -23.44
CA ASP A 144 -21.89 5.55 -24.59
C ASP A 144 -22.77 5.02 -25.74
N ILE A 145 -22.66 3.73 -26.07
CA ILE A 145 -23.54 3.08 -27.06
C ILE A 145 -25.01 3.17 -26.65
N SER A 146 -25.33 2.94 -25.38
CA SER A 146 -26.68 3.05 -24.84
C SER A 146 -27.22 4.47 -25.01
N THR A 147 -26.41 5.48 -24.68
CA THR A 147 -26.75 6.90 -24.84
C THR A 147 -27.00 7.26 -26.30
N GLN A 148 -26.14 6.79 -27.22
CA GLN A 148 -26.32 6.99 -28.66
C GLN A 148 -27.59 6.31 -29.17
N LEU A 149 -27.90 5.09 -28.70
CA LEU A 149 -29.12 4.37 -29.08
C LEU A 149 -30.38 5.13 -28.65
N VAL A 150 -30.39 5.70 -27.44
CA VAL A 150 -31.51 6.53 -26.97
C VAL A 150 -31.69 7.75 -27.87
N LYS A 151 -30.60 8.42 -28.29
CA LYS A 151 -30.66 9.54 -29.24
C LYS A 151 -31.22 9.11 -30.60
N HIS A 152 -30.77 7.97 -31.14
CA HIS A 152 -31.28 7.42 -32.40
C HIS A 152 -32.77 7.09 -32.32
N LYS A 153 -33.22 6.46 -31.23
CA LYS A 153 -34.64 6.14 -31.03
C LYS A 153 -35.49 7.40 -30.92
N LYS A 154 -35.00 8.43 -30.22
CA LYS A 154 -35.67 9.73 -30.12
C LYS A 154 -35.75 10.41 -31.49
N LEU A 155 -34.68 10.41 -32.26
CA LEU A 155 -34.66 10.96 -33.62
C LEU A 155 -35.67 10.25 -34.52
N ALA A 156 -35.70 8.92 -34.50
CA ALA A 156 -36.66 8.11 -35.28
C ALA A 156 -38.12 8.50 -34.97
N ASN A 157 -38.45 8.61 -33.68
CA ASN A 157 -39.78 9.00 -33.23
C ASN A 157 -40.12 10.44 -33.66
N ASN A 158 -39.17 11.37 -33.52
CA ASN A 158 -39.35 12.76 -33.93
C ASN A 158 -39.59 12.86 -35.43
N VAL A 159 -38.79 12.18 -36.27
CA VAL A 159 -38.95 12.15 -37.73
C VAL A 159 -40.32 11.59 -38.10
N ALA A 160 -40.73 10.47 -37.52
CA ALA A 160 -42.05 9.88 -37.77
C ALA A 160 -43.19 10.85 -37.40
N LEU A 161 -43.14 11.45 -36.21
CA LEU A 161 -44.17 12.39 -35.76
C LEU A 161 -44.18 13.66 -36.61
N SER A 162 -43.01 14.19 -37.00
CA SER A 162 -42.89 15.33 -37.91
C SER A 162 -43.45 15.03 -39.30
N THR A 163 -43.27 13.82 -39.85
CA THR A 163 -43.90 13.46 -41.13
C THR A 163 -45.42 13.40 -41.03
N GLU A 164 -45.98 12.88 -39.94
CA GLU A 164 -47.43 12.80 -39.74
C GLU A 164 -48.06 14.18 -39.53
N LEU A 165 -47.41 15.02 -38.71
CA LEU A 165 -47.81 16.42 -38.51
C LEU A 165 -47.68 17.24 -39.79
N SER A 166 -46.61 17.05 -40.58
CA SER A 166 -46.41 17.75 -41.86
C SER A 166 -47.53 17.45 -42.84
N LYS A 167 -47.90 16.16 -43.00
CA LYS A 167 -49.03 15.73 -43.83
C LYS A 167 -50.36 16.29 -43.32
N SER A 168 -50.57 16.28 -42.00
CA SER A 168 -51.77 16.82 -41.37
C SER A 168 -51.88 18.33 -41.61
N LEU A 169 -50.79 19.08 -41.42
CA LEU A 169 -50.71 20.51 -41.68
C LEU A 169 -51.00 20.81 -43.15
N HIS A 170 -50.38 20.08 -44.07
CA HIS A 170 -50.60 20.25 -45.50
C HIS A 170 -52.07 19.99 -45.88
N SER A 171 -52.69 18.95 -45.30
CA SER A 171 -54.11 18.65 -45.53
C SER A 171 -55.03 19.76 -45.00
N LEU A 172 -54.73 20.32 -43.82
CA LEU A 172 -55.44 21.46 -43.24
C LEU A 172 -55.29 22.70 -44.13
N CYS A 173 -54.10 22.94 -44.68
CA CYS A 173 -53.86 24.03 -45.62
C CYS A 173 -54.73 23.92 -46.89
N GLY A 174 -55.16 22.71 -47.28
CA GLY A 174 -56.05 22.48 -48.41
C GLY A 174 -57.53 22.80 -48.16
N ILE A 175 -57.95 23.07 -46.91
CA ILE A 175 -59.36 23.31 -46.55
C ILE A 175 -59.67 24.82 -46.63
N GLU A 176 -60.85 25.19 -47.15
CA GLU A 176 -61.27 26.59 -47.35
C GLU A 176 -61.44 27.38 -46.05
N GLN A 177 -61.84 26.72 -44.94
CA GLN A 177 -61.91 27.33 -43.61
C GLN A 177 -60.93 26.64 -42.67
N THR A 178 -59.73 27.21 -42.54
CA THR A 178 -58.71 26.75 -41.58
C THR A 178 -58.93 27.38 -40.21
N ASP A 179 -58.91 26.55 -39.17
CA ASP A 179 -58.82 27.01 -37.78
C ASP A 179 -57.43 27.61 -37.54
N GLU A 180 -57.41 28.92 -37.27
CA GLU A 180 -56.19 29.68 -37.03
C GLU A 180 -55.38 29.12 -35.86
N LEU A 181 -56.05 28.73 -34.77
CA LEU A 181 -55.40 28.35 -33.52
C LEU A 181 -54.72 26.98 -33.69
N LEU A 182 -55.41 26.05 -34.33
CA LEU A 182 -54.85 24.73 -34.66
C LEU A 182 -53.66 24.83 -35.61
N CYS A 183 -53.72 25.73 -36.60
CA CYS A 183 -52.59 25.94 -37.52
C CYS A 183 -51.37 26.54 -36.81
N VAL A 184 -51.58 27.50 -35.89
CA VAL A 184 -50.51 28.07 -35.08
C VAL A 184 -49.85 27.00 -34.20
N ASP A 185 -50.65 26.22 -33.48
CA ASP A 185 -50.14 25.18 -32.59
C ASP A 185 -49.38 24.09 -33.36
N LEU A 186 -49.91 23.64 -34.51
CA LEU A 186 -49.22 22.65 -35.34
C LEU A 186 -47.90 23.18 -35.86
N VAL A 187 -47.87 24.43 -36.35
CA VAL A 187 -46.67 25.06 -36.90
C VAL A 187 -45.60 25.21 -35.81
N GLN A 188 -45.98 25.62 -34.61
CA GLN A 188 -45.06 25.77 -33.49
C GLN A 188 -44.49 24.42 -33.03
N GLN A 189 -45.34 23.40 -32.90
CA GLN A 189 -44.91 22.05 -32.53
C GLN A 189 -44.01 21.41 -33.60
N LEU A 190 -44.34 21.59 -34.89
CA LEU A 190 -43.49 21.13 -35.99
C LEU A 190 -42.11 21.79 -35.96
N TYR A 191 -42.07 23.10 -35.74
CA TYR A 191 -40.80 23.82 -35.65
C TYR A 191 -39.94 23.35 -34.48
N GLU A 192 -40.53 23.13 -33.31
CA GLU A 192 -39.81 22.58 -32.15
C GLU A 192 -39.26 21.17 -32.43
N LEU A 193 -40.05 20.31 -33.10
CA LEU A 193 -39.62 18.98 -33.51
C LEU A 193 -38.51 19.02 -34.57
N ILE A 194 -38.60 19.93 -35.54
CA ILE A 194 -37.57 20.13 -36.57
C ILE A 194 -36.27 20.60 -35.92
N SER A 195 -36.33 21.63 -35.07
CA SER A 195 -35.14 22.16 -34.38
C SER A 195 -34.50 21.13 -33.43
N THR A 196 -35.31 20.37 -32.68
CA THR A 196 -34.78 19.30 -31.84
C THR A 196 -34.18 18.15 -32.66
N SER A 197 -34.77 17.83 -33.82
CA SER A 197 -34.23 16.81 -34.73
C SER A 197 -32.92 17.26 -35.37
N GLU A 198 -32.79 18.54 -35.74
CA GLU A 198 -31.54 19.13 -36.23
C GLU A 198 -30.41 18.99 -35.20
N ASN A 199 -30.67 19.37 -33.95
CA ASN A 199 -29.71 19.25 -32.86
C ASN A 199 -29.28 17.78 -32.63
N LEU A 200 -30.23 16.84 -32.73
CA LEU A 200 -29.94 15.40 -32.62
C LEU A 200 -29.10 14.90 -33.80
N LEU A 201 -29.43 15.29 -35.03
CA LEU A 201 -28.70 14.95 -36.25
C LEU A 201 -27.25 15.46 -36.19
N SER A 202 -27.05 16.73 -35.82
CA SER A 202 -25.71 17.32 -35.63
C SER A 202 -24.91 16.59 -34.54
N SER A 203 -25.57 16.11 -33.48
CA SER A 203 -24.89 15.31 -32.44
C SER A 203 -24.49 13.91 -32.90
N LEU A 204 -25.11 13.40 -33.97
CA LEU A 204 -24.89 12.05 -34.52
C LEU A 204 -24.03 12.07 -35.80
N GLU A 205 -23.81 13.23 -36.42
CA GLU A 205 -22.94 13.44 -37.58
C GLU A 205 -21.56 12.70 -37.51
N PRO A 206 -20.83 12.68 -36.38
CA PRO A 206 -19.52 12.00 -36.33
C PRO A 206 -19.58 10.47 -36.52
N ILE A 207 -20.75 9.84 -36.38
CA ILE A 207 -20.91 8.38 -36.50
C ILE A 207 -20.84 7.93 -37.97
N ASN A 208 -20.98 8.85 -38.94
CA ASN A 208 -20.88 8.62 -40.40
C ASN A 208 -21.53 7.29 -40.86
N SER A 209 -22.75 7.04 -40.42
CA SER A 209 -23.50 5.82 -40.74
C SER A 209 -24.45 6.05 -41.93
N PRO A 210 -24.66 5.06 -42.81
CA PRO A 210 -25.69 5.11 -43.85
C PRO A 210 -27.09 5.37 -43.29
N TYR A 211 -27.35 4.93 -42.06
CA TYR A 211 -28.65 5.10 -41.41
C TYR A 211 -28.90 6.58 -41.02
N ILE A 212 -27.84 7.31 -40.66
CA ILE A 212 -27.91 8.74 -40.38
C ILE A 212 -28.17 9.52 -41.67
N HIS A 213 -27.55 9.10 -42.78
CA HIS A 213 -27.81 9.69 -44.09
C HIS A 213 -29.27 9.50 -44.52
N HIS A 214 -29.88 8.35 -44.24
CA HIS A 214 -31.31 8.14 -44.47
C HIS A 214 -32.15 9.15 -43.68
N TYR A 215 -31.86 9.33 -42.39
CA TYR A 215 -32.56 10.32 -41.57
C TYR A 215 -32.31 11.76 -42.02
N TYR A 216 -31.12 12.11 -42.50
CA TYR A 216 -30.88 13.42 -43.12
C TYR A 216 -31.73 13.63 -44.36
N ASN A 217 -31.86 12.63 -45.23
CA ASN A 217 -32.70 12.72 -46.42
C ASN A 217 -34.19 12.86 -46.06
N GLU A 218 -34.68 12.08 -45.09
CA GLU A 218 -36.06 12.22 -44.59
C GLU A 218 -36.29 13.57 -43.93
N TYR A 219 -35.34 14.03 -43.11
CA TYR A 219 -35.39 15.34 -42.47
C TYR A 219 -35.43 16.49 -43.48
N GLN A 220 -34.62 16.43 -44.55
CA GLN A 220 -34.68 17.39 -45.65
C GLN A 220 -36.03 17.35 -46.38
N GLY A 221 -36.62 16.15 -46.57
CA GLY A 221 -37.96 16.01 -47.11
C GLY A 221 -39.02 16.69 -46.23
N ILE A 222 -38.96 16.49 -44.92
CA ILE A 222 -39.85 17.14 -43.94
C ILE A 222 -39.71 18.66 -43.98
N ILE A 223 -38.48 19.19 -44.03
CA ILE A 223 -38.24 20.63 -44.14
C ILE A 223 -38.90 21.18 -45.41
N GLN A 224 -38.76 20.49 -46.54
CA GLN A 224 -39.35 20.93 -47.81
C GLN A 224 -40.88 20.95 -47.73
N GLU A 225 -41.52 19.90 -47.21
CA GLU A 225 -42.97 19.86 -47.02
C GLU A 225 -43.46 20.94 -46.05
N PHE A 226 -42.72 21.17 -44.96
CA PHE A 226 -43.02 22.22 -44.01
C PHE A 226 -42.92 23.61 -44.65
N GLN A 227 -41.87 23.87 -45.44
CA GLN A 227 -41.72 25.12 -46.20
C GLN A 227 -42.84 25.33 -47.21
N VAL A 228 -43.30 24.29 -47.89
CA VAL A 228 -44.46 24.37 -48.80
C VAL A 228 -45.72 24.76 -48.01
N SER A 229 -45.94 24.13 -46.86
CA SER A 229 -47.10 24.42 -46.01
C SER A 229 -47.05 25.85 -45.46
N LEU A 230 -45.88 26.33 -45.02
CA LEU A 230 -45.68 27.72 -44.59
C LEU A 230 -45.94 28.71 -45.73
N LYS A 231 -45.52 28.41 -46.97
CA LYS A 231 -45.82 29.26 -48.14
C LYS A 231 -47.33 29.38 -48.38
N ILE A 232 -48.06 28.26 -48.36
CA ILE A 232 -49.52 28.25 -48.53
C ILE A 232 -50.21 29.04 -47.41
N LEU A 233 -49.78 28.86 -46.16
CA LEU A 233 -50.31 29.62 -45.03
C LEU A 233 -50.00 31.12 -45.14
N THR A 234 -48.80 31.48 -45.61
CA THR A 234 -48.43 32.87 -45.86
C THR A 234 -49.32 33.50 -46.93
N ASP A 235 -49.57 32.78 -48.04
CA ASP A 235 -50.46 33.24 -49.11
C ASP A 235 -51.90 33.43 -48.59
N LYS A 236 -52.41 32.53 -47.75
CA LYS A 236 -53.73 32.68 -47.10
C LYS A 236 -53.78 33.88 -46.14
N CYS A 237 -52.73 34.10 -45.34
CA CYS A 237 -52.62 35.29 -44.49
C CYS A 237 -52.60 36.60 -45.29
N LEU A 238 -51.99 36.60 -46.48
CA LEU A 238 -51.94 37.77 -47.36
C LEU A 238 -53.29 38.05 -48.03
N GLN A 239 -54.09 37.01 -48.32
CA GLN A 239 -55.44 37.15 -48.87
C GLN A 239 -56.42 37.75 -47.87
N ASP A 240 -56.39 37.30 -46.60
CA ASP A 240 -57.24 37.84 -45.53
C ASP A 240 -56.47 38.18 -44.23
N PRO A 241 -55.78 39.35 -44.20
CA PRO A 241 -54.93 39.75 -43.07
C PRO A 241 -55.68 39.96 -41.75
N LYS A 242 -56.99 40.25 -41.81
CA LYS A 242 -57.82 40.47 -40.61
C LYS A 242 -58.34 39.17 -40.00
N ALA A 243 -58.37 38.08 -40.76
CA ALA A 243 -58.85 36.79 -40.29
C ALA A 243 -57.77 35.96 -39.59
N TYR A 244 -56.48 36.21 -39.90
CA TYR A 244 -55.35 35.40 -39.42
C TYR A 244 -54.19 36.18 -38.76
N PRO A 245 -54.44 37.05 -37.77
CA PRO A 245 -53.39 37.86 -37.14
C PRO A 245 -52.39 37.04 -36.30
N LYS A 246 -52.82 36.00 -35.58
CA LYS A 246 -51.94 35.15 -34.75
C LYS A 246 -51.06 34.24 -35.59
N LEU A 247 -51.59 33.75 -36.71
CA LEU A 247 -50.80 32.97 -37.67
C LEU A 247 -49.67 33.82 -38.25
N SER A 248 -49.98 35.05 -38.69
CA SER A 248 -48.94 35.96 -39.22
C SER A 248 -47.85 36.29 -38.20
N GLN A 249 -48.20 36.48 -36.93
CA GLN A 249 -47.22 36.72 -35.85
C GLN A 249 -46.34 35.50 -35.60
N SER A 250 -46.93 34.30 -35.59
CA SER A 250 -46.21 33.04 -35.40
C SER A 250 -45.28 32.75 -36.57
N LEU A 251 -45.74 32.98 -37.81
CA LEU A 251 -44.91 32.84 -39.02
C LEU A 251 -43.70 33.78 -39.00
N VAL A 252 -43.87 35.03 -38.56
CA VAL A 252 -42.76 35.98 -38.41
C VAL A 252 -41.81 35.57 -37.28
N ALA A 253 -42.32 35.00 -36.18
CA ALA A 253 -41.51 34.55 -35.06
C ALA A 253 -40.60 33.37 -35.42
N LEU A 254 -40.98 32.54 -36.39
CA LEU A 254 -40.20 31.37 -36.84
C LEU A 254 -39.02 31.70 -37.75
N ILE A 255 -38.98 32.91 -38.31
CA ILE A 255 -37.89 33.37 -39.19
C ILE A 255 -36.71 33.92 -38.37
N LYS A 256 -36.90 34.18 -37.07
CA LYS A 256 -35.85 34.62 -36.15
C LYS A 256 -35.14 33.44 -35.51
#